data_AF-A7ISC6-F1
#
_entry.id   AF-A7ISC6-F1
#
_cell.length_a   1.000
_cell.length_b   1.000
_cell.length_c   1.000
_cell.angle_alpha   90.00
_cell.angle_beta   90.00
_cell.angle_gamma   90.00
#
_symmetry.space_group_name_H-M   'P 1'
#
loop_
_entity.id
_entity.type
_entity.pdbx_description
1 polymer ?
#
loop_
_entity_poly.entity_id
_entity_poly.type
_entity_poly.pdbx_seq_one_letter_code
_entity_poly.pdbx_strand_id
1 'polypeptide(L)'
;MDYFPEAARITKKGGEIVINGTSNNKYLRGIPNETELARMGLRLKYNGPLKEEFKRLKFHKSSRTNLDSKNLKLIVFEKVK
;
A
#
# COMPACT_ATOMS: atom_id res chain seq x y z
N MET A 1 9.72 -4.49 10.28
CA MET A 1 8.77 -5.46 9.70
C MET A 1 8.74 -5.20 8.21
N ASP A 2 9.51 -5.98 7.46
CA ASP A 2 9.43 -5.99 6.01
C ASP A 2 8.27 -6.92 5.62
N TYR A 3 7.19 -6.35 5.09
CA TYR A 3 5.95 -7.05 4.79
C TYR A 3 5.85 -7.44 3.30
N PHE A 4 6.71 -6.87 2.46
CA PHE A 4 6.64 -7.02 1.01
C PHE A 4 6.83 -8.47 0.55
N PRO A 5 7.81 -9.24 1.06
CA PRO A 5 7.99 -10.63 0.64
C PRO A 5 6.76 -11.49 0.91
N GLU A 6 6.16 -11.34 2.09
CA GLU A 6 4.97 -12.12 2.46
C GLU A 6 3.73 -11.66 1.69
N ALA A 7 3.53 -10.34 1.55
CA ALA A 7 2.44 -9.80 0.73
C ALA A 7 2.54 -10.27 -0.73
N ALA A 8 3.75 -10.32 -1.29
CA ALA A 8 3.98 -10.84 -2.64
C ALA A 8 3.69 -12.35 -2.72
N ARG A 9 4.03 -13.13 -1.68
CA ARG A 9 3.82 -14.58 -1.64
C ARG A 9 2.34 -14.97 -1.60
N ILE A 10 1.53 -14.26 -0.83
CA ILE A 10 0.09 -14.59 -0.65
C ILE A 10 -0.81 -14.00 -1.73
N THR A 11 -0.34 -12.98 -2.46
CA THR A 11 -1.12 -12.34 -3.51
C THR A 11 -1.08 -13.20 -4.78
N LYS A 12 -2.25 -13.55 -5.32
CA LYS A 12 -2.35 -14.27 -6.59
C LYS A 12 -2.02 -13.34 -7.76
N LYS A 13 -1.55 -13.90 -8.89
CA LYS A 13 -1.34 -13.14 -10.14
C LYS A 13 -2.60 -12.36 -10.54
N GLY A 14 -2.43 -11.09 -10.89
CA GLY A 14 -3.51 -10.11 -11.13
C GLY A 14 -4.09 -9.48 -9.87
N GLY A 15 -3.73 -9.95 -8.68
CA GLY A 15 -4.13 -9.37 -7.40
C GLY A 15 -3.36 -8.10 -7.06
N GLU A 16 -3.93 -7.31 -6.14
CA GLU A 16 -3.38 -6.03 -5.72
C GLU A 16 -3.03 -6.02 -4.23
N ILE A 17 -1.90 -5.41 -3.91
CA ILE A 17 -1.51 -5.03 -2.55
C ILE A 17 -1.80 -3.55 -2.40
N VAL A 18 -2.76 -3.21 -1.56
CA VAL A 18 -3.28 -1.85 -1.37
C VAL A 18 -2.85 -1.33 0.00
N ILE A 19 -2.19 -0.18 0.03
CA ILE A 19 -1.71 0.46 1.26
C ILE A 19 -2.28 1.86 1.36
N ASN A 20 -3.10 2.06 2.39
CA ASN A 20 -3.63 3.36 2.76
C ASN A 20 -2.98 3.82 4.06
N GLY A 21 -2.39 5.01 4.06
CA GLY A 21 -1.68 5.50 5.24
C GLY A 21 -1.26 6.96 5.14
N THR A 22 -0.95 7.56 6.29
CA THR A 22 -0.29 8.87 6.34
C THR A 22 1.20 8.72 6.02
N SER A 23 1.90 9.82 5.74
CA SER A 23 3.37 9.80 5.54
C SER A 23 4.17 9.16 6.69
N ASN A 24 3.59 9.12 7.90
CA ASN A 24 4.19 8.48 9.07
C ASN A 24 3.94 6.95 9.16
N ASN A 25 3.15 6.37 8.24
CA ASN A 25 2.93 4.94 8.22
C ASN A 25 4.22 4.21 7.83
N LYS A 26 4.65 3.25 8.67
CA LYS A 26 5.87 2.46 8.45
C LYS A 26 5.86 1.67 7.13
N TYR A 27 4.69 1.33 6.61
CA TYR A 27 4.52 0.61 5.34
C TYR A 27 4.63 1.51 4.11
N LEU A 28 4.70 2.84 4.29
CA LEU A 28 4.95 3.79 3.21
C LEU A 28 6.42 4.24 3.16
N ARG A 29 7.27 3.69 4.03
CA ARG A 29 8.72 3.95 4.08
C ARG A 29 9.47 2.79 3.43
N GLY A 30 10.57 3.08 2.76
CA GLY A 30 11.43 2.06 2.15
C GLY A 30 10.71 1.27 1.06
N ILE A 31 9.92 1.95 0.21
CA ILE A 31 9.26 1.31 -0.94
C ILE A 31 10.36 0.78 -1.87
N PRO A 32 10.37 -0.53 -2.18
CA PRO A 32 11.37 -1.11 -3.07
C PRO A 32 11.33 -0.43 -4.45
N ASN A 33 12.50 -0.32 -5.07
CA ASN A 33 12.59 0.19 -6.43
C ASN A 33 12.00 -0.83 -7.43
N GLU A 34 11.86 -0.41 -8.69
CA GLU A 34 11.24 -1.24 -9.73
C GLU A 34 11.96 -2.58 -9.96
N THR A 35 13.29 -2.60 -9.86
CA THR A 35 14.07 -3.85 -10.01
C THR A 35 13.79 -4.82 -8.86
N GLU A 36 13.69 -4.31 -7.63
CA GLU A 36 13.37 -5.12 -6.45
C GLU A 36 11.92 -5.64 -6.50
N LEU A 37 10.97 -4.79 -6.90
CA LEU A 37 9.58 -5.19 -7.13
C LEU A 37 9.49 -6.31 -8.18
N ALA A 38 10.20 -6.17 -9.30
CA ALA A 38 10.21 -7.15 -10.37
C ALA A 38 10.76 -8.52 -9.92
N ARG A 39 11.78 -8.54 -9.04
CA ARG A 39 12.30 -9.78 -8.43
C ARG A 39 11.26 -10.48 -7.55
N MET A 40 10.38 -9.72 -6.91
CA MET A 40 9.25 -10.25 -6.11
C MET A 40 8.01 -10.60 -6.97
N GLY A 41 8.07 -10.36 -8.29
CA GLY A 41 6.92 -10.53 -9.17
C GLY A 41 5.85 -9.47 -8.96
N LEU A 42 6.22 -8.29 -8.47
CA LEU A 42 5.36 -7.14 -8.27
C LEU A 42 5.70 -6.01 -9.25
N ARG A 43 4.74 -5.11 -9.46
CA ARG A 43 4.95 -3.83 -10.15
C ARG A 43 4.20 -2.72 -9.42
N LEU A 44 4.76 -1.52 -9.39
CA LEU A 44 4.05 -0.34 -8.91
C LEU A 44 2.92 0.03 -9.89
N LYS A 45 1.68 0.00 -9.41
CA LYS A 45 0.49 0.35 -10.22
C LYS A 45 -0.01 1.76 -9.94
N TYR A 46 0.11 2.24 -8.70
CA TYR A 46 -0.32 3.57 -8.30
C TYR A 46 0.46 4.08 -7.09
N ASN A 47 0.74 5.38 -7.06
CA ASN A 47 1.41 6.05 -5.94
C ASN A 47 0.96 7.51 -5.87
N GLY A 48 0.00 7.83 -5.01
CA GLY A 48 -0.62 9.16 -5.02
C GLY A 48 -1.64 9.40 -3.91
N PRO A 49 -2.43 10.48 -4.01
CA PRO A 49 -3.51 10.76 -3.06
C PRO A 49 -4.48 9.59 -2.90
N LEU A 50 -5.18 9.53 -1.77
CA LEU A 50 -6.23 8.54 -1.56
C LEU A 50 -7.32 8.65 -2.64
N LYS A 51 -7.60 7.56 -3.36
CA LYS A 51 -8.67 7.52 -4.35
C LYS A 51 -10.05 7.63 -3.71
N GLU A 52 -11.02 8.13 -4.49
CA GLU A 52 -12.40 8.34 -4.05
C GLU A 52 -13.04 7.08 -3.46
N GLU A 53 -12.79 5.88 -4.03
CA GLU A 53 -13.38 4.65 -3.50
C GLU A 53 -12.98 4.33 -2.05
N PHE A 54 -11.85 4.87 -1.58
CA PHE A 54 -11.38 4.69 -0.21
C PHE A 54 -11.74 5.86 0.70
N LYS A 55 -12.12 7.04 0.18
CA LYS A 55 -12.48 8.21 0.99
C LYS A 55 -13.74 7.98 1.83
N ARG A 56 -14.61 7.06 1.42
CA ARG A 56 -15.80 6.63 2.19
C ARG A 56 -15.47 5.76 3.42
N LEU A 57 -14.25 5.25 3.53
CA LEU A 57 -13.83 4.43 4.67
C LEU A 57 -13.43 5.31 5.86
N LYS A 58 -13.70 4.82 7.07
CA LYS A 58 -13.25 5.46 8.31
C LYS A 58 -11.90 4.88 8.72
N PHE A 59 -10.88 5.74 8.75
CA PHE A 59 -9.54 5.38 9.18
C PHE A 59 -9.33 5.79 10.63
N HIS A 60 -8.72 4.91 11.41
CA HIS A 60 -8.43 5.16 12.83
C HIS A 60 -6.97 4.84 13.12
N LYS A 61 -6.38 5.60 14.05
CA LYS A 61 -5.13 5.19 14.70
C LYS A 61 -5.40 4.00 15.62
N SER A 62 -4.35 3.31 16.05
CA SER A 62 -4.44 2.26 17.07
C SER A 62 -5.06 2.77 18.39
N SER A 63 -4.92 4.08 18.67
CA SER A 63 -5.57 4.77 19.79
C SER A 63 -7.07 5.07 19.58
N ARG A 64 -7.69 4.55 18.50
CA ARG A 64 -9.09 4.78 18.09
C ARG A 64 -9.46 6.22 17.68
N THR A 65 -8.51 7.15 17.68
CA THR A 65 -8.73 8.50 17.13
C THR A 65 -8.82 8.45 15.61
N ASN A 66 -9.76 9.21 15.04
CA ASN A 66 -9.95 9.31 13.59
C ASN A 66 -8.71 9.86 12.88
N LEU A 67 -8.43 9.33 11.70
CA LEU A 67 -7.49 9.89 10.73
C LEU A 67 -8.29 10.60 9.64
N ASP A 68 -7.95 11.86 9.40
CA ASP A 68 -8.49 12.60 8.25
C ASP A 68 -8.00 11.97 6.95
N SER A 69 -8.93 11.60 6.08
CA SER A 69 -8.65 10.99 4.78
C SER A 69 -7.86 11.91 3.85
N LYS A 70 -7.91 13.24 4.06
CA LYS A 70 -7.08 14.21 3.34
C LYS A 70 -5.58 14.03 3.59
N ASN A 71 -5.21 13.44 4.73
CA ASN A 71 -3.82 13.18 5.11
C ASN A 71 -3.34 11.78 4.67
N LEU A 72 -4.17 11.02 3.95
CA LEU A 72 -3.85 9.67 3.51
C LEU A 72 -3.36 9.66 2.06
N LYS A 73 -2.39 8.77 1.86
CA LYS A 73 -1.83 8.38 0.58
C LYS A 73 -2.26 6.96 0.27
N LEU A 74 -2.43 6.66 -1.01
CA LEU A 74 -2.63 5.32 -1.53
C LEU A 74 -1.41 4.88 -2.35
N ILE A 75 -0.96 3.66 -2.09
CA ILE A 75 -0.01 2.95 -2.95
C ILE A 75 -0.60 1.60 -3.31
N VAL A 76 -0.51 1.24 -4.59
CA VAL A 76 -0.99 -0.03 -5.13
C VAL A 76 0.16 -0.73 -5.84
N PHE A 77 0.39 -1.98 -5.47
CA PHE A 77 1.26 -2.89 -6.20
C PHE A 77 0.41 -4.00 -6.83
N GLU A 78 0.75 -4.39 -8.04
CA GLU A 78 0.10 -5.49 -8.75
C GLU A 78 1.03 -6.71 -8.78
N LYS A 79 0.47 -7.89 -8.53
CA LYS A 79 1.17 -9.17 -8.69
C LYS A 79 1.16 -9.59 -10.16
N VAL A 80 2.32 -9.63 -10.78
CA VAL A 80 2.48 -9.93 -12.21
C VAL A 80 2.98 -11.35 -12.50
N LYS A 81 3.60 -12.02 -11.52
CA LYS A 81 4.10 -13.40 -11.63
C LYS A 81 3.55 -14.27 -10.52
#